data_AF-A0A377Y3D5-F1
#
_entry.id   AF-A0A377Y3D5-F1
#
_cell.length_a   1.000
_cell.length_b   1.000
_cell.length_c   1.000
_cell.angle_alpha   90.00
_cell.angle_beta   90.00
_cell.angle_gamma   90.00
#
_symmetry.space_group_name_H-M   'P 1'
#
loop_
_entity.id
_entity.type
_entity.pdbx_description
1 polymer ?
#
loop_
_entity_poly.entity_id
_entity_poly.type
_entity_poly.pdbx_seq_one_letter_code
_entity_poly.pdbx_strand_id
1 'polypeptide(L)'
;MSERLRVILSHPSASNALNRLQRHDLRWLVKRLVDESQTVLQARARSERDVRGFMKTGLAAEHHRVGHLLNEFLNLALKLDWQRQMIRKQEVPLPAVGVAVTGVPAIERLRFKEVDDEAEQTLDLSNHATDLTQIGDDFWDAFNGLDREALIQQTLQLLAKENRPVGLAELAALLPPAHDLETFAVWIGMAREAGIEVIDSQREFAELSDGEGRRWRFNLPTTGLESQALMDIDWE
;
A
#
# COMPACT_ATOMS: atom_id res chain seq x y z
N MET A 1 13.91 2.89 -5.88
CA MET A 1 13.32 1.56 -5.56
C MET A 1 14.32 0.42 -5.70
N SER A 2 15.08 0.32 -6.81
CA SER A 2 16.10 -0.73 -6.98
C SER A 2 17.25 -0.64 -5.96
N GLU A 3 17.71 0.57 -5.63
CA GLU A 3 18.72 0.78 -4.57
C GLU A 3 18.21 0.35 -3.19
N ARG A 4 16.93 0.63 -2.89
CA ARG A 4 16.30 0.22 -1.62
C ARG A 4 16.29 -1.30 -1.45
N LEU A 5 15.86 -2.02 -2.48
CA LEU A 5 15.90 -3.49 -2.46
C LEU A 5 17.33 -4.03 -2.41
N ARG A 6 18.31 -3.35 -3.01
CA ARG A 6 19.72 -3.74 -2.87
C ARG A 6 20.22 -3.59 -1.43
N VAL A 7 19.87 -2.49 -0.75
CA VAL A 7 20.25 -2.27 0.65
C VAL A 7 19.57 -3.30 1.56
N ILE A 8 18.27 -3.56 1.39
CA ILE A 8 17.55 -4.59 2.15
C ILE A 8 18.14 -5.99 1.90
N LEU A 9 18.43 -6.35 0.64
CA LEU A 9 19.04 -7.63 0.30
C LEU A 9 20.52 -7.75 0.72
N SER A 10 21.18 -6.63 1.05
CA SER A 10 22.57 -6.62 1.52
C SER A 10 22.71 -6.82 3.04
N HIS A 11 21.62 -6.68 3.79
CA HIS A 11 21.64 -6.86 5.24
C HIS A 11 21.70 -8.35 5.62
N PRO A 12 22.53 -8.76 6.60
CA PRO A 12 22.69 -10.18 6.97
C PRO A 12 21.37 -10.86 7.38
N SER A 13 20.46 -10.13 8.03
CA SER A 13 19.16 -10.65 8.46
C SER A 13 18.23 -10.98 7.29
N ALA A 14 18.41 -10.35 6.13
CA ALA A 14 17.67 -10.70 4.92
C ALA A 14 18.02 -12.10 4.39
N SER A 15 19.17 -12.65 4.78
CA SER A 15 19.56 -14.01 4.40
C SER A 15 18.88 -15.09 5.24
N ASN A 16 18.49 -14.74 6.48
CA ASN A 16 17.74 -15.61 7.40
C ASN A 16 16.23 -15.51 7.12
N ALA A 17 15.71 -14.30 6.87
CA ALA A 17 14.27 -14.09 6.68
C ALA A 17 13.73 -14.45 5.28
N LEU A 18 14.58 -14.50 4.24
CA LEU A 18 14.15 -14.72 2.85
C LEU A 18 14.79 -15.95 2.21
N ASN A 19 13.95 -16.79 1.61
CA ASN A 19 14.39 -17.95 0.82
C ASN A 19 15.14 -17.49 -0.45
N ARG A 20 16.01 -18.34 -1.01
CA ARG A 20 16.77 -18.09 -2.26
C ARG A 20 15.87 -17.68 -3.41
N LEU A 21 14.70 -18.30 -3.54
CA LEU A 21 13.73 -17.99 -4.59
C LEU A 21 13.18 -16.56 -4.42
N GLN A 22 12.74 -16.20 -3.21
CA GLN A 22 12.23 -14.86 -2.88
C GLN A 22 13.29 -13.77 -3.09
N ARG A 23 14.56 -14.04 -2.75
CA ARG A 23 15.67 -13.11 -3.02
C ARG A 23 15.94 -12.92 -4.51
N HIS A 24 15.77 -13.96 -5.32
CA HIS A 24 15.87 -13.87 -6.76
C HIS A 24 14.71 -13.06 -7.35
N ASP A 25 13.49 -13.35 -6.90
CA ASP A 25 12.28 -12.67 -7.38
C ASP A 25 12.27 -11.19 -7.02
N LEU A 26 12.62 -10.82 -5.78
CA LEU A 26 12.74 -9.41 -5.35
C LEU A 26 13.76 -8.63 -6.20
N ARG A 27 14.83 -9.29 -6.63
CA ARG A 27 15.85 -8.68 -7.49
C ARG A 27 15.30 -8.34 -8.88
N TRP A 28 14.36 -9.12 -9.38
CA TRP A 28 13.72 -8.92 -10.68
C TRP A 28 12.39 -8.16 -10.62
N LEU A 29 11.76 -8.09 -9.45
CA LEU A 29 10.46 -7.48 -9.24
C LEU A 29 10.43 -6.02 -9.69
N VAL A 30 11.47 -5.24 -9.36
CA VAL A 30 11.54 -3.83 -9.78
C VAL A 30 11.59 -3.70 -11.30
N LYS A 31 12.38 -4.55 -11.98
CA LYS A 31 12.44 -4.52 -13.44
C LYS A 31 11.08 -4.87 -14.05
N ARG A 32 10.46 -5.95 -13.55
CA ARG A 32 9.14 -6.39 -14.01
C ARG A 32 8.06 -5.33 -13.79
N LEU A 33 8.07 -4.68 -12.64
CA LEU A 33 7.10 -3.62 -12.29
C LEU A 33 7.32 -2.35 -13.13
N VAL A 34 8.57 -2.00 -13.44
CA VAL A 34 8.88 -0.89 -14.35
C VAL A 34 8.39 -1.19 -15.77
N ASP A 35 8.69 -2.39 -16.29
CA ASP A 35 8.25 -2.83 -17.61
C ASP A 35 6.71 -2.84 -17.69
N GLU A 36 6.03 -3.34 -16.66
CA GLU A 36 4.58 -3.37 -16.58
C GLU A 36 3.98 -1.96 -16.47
N SER A 37 4.56 -1.08 -15.65
CA SER A 37 4.13 0.32 -15.58
C SER A 37 4.27 1.05 -16.91
N GLN A 38 5.35 0.79 -17.66
CA GLN A 38 5.58 1.40 -18.96
C GLN A 38 4.54 0.92 -19.98
N THR A 39 4.18 -0.36 -19.98
CA THR A 39 3.14 -0.87 -20.88
C THR A 39 1.77 -0.25 -20.57
N VAL A 40 1.42 -0.12 -19.29
CA VAL A 40 0.18 0.55 -18.85
C VAL A 40 0.16 2.04 -19.27
N LEU A 41 1.25 2.77 -19.04
CA LEU A 41 1.35 4.17 -19.44
C LEU A 41 1.26 4.35 -20.96
N GLN A 42 1.89 3.47 -21.74
CA GLN A 42 1.78 3.49 -23.20
C GLN A 42 0.35 3.20 -23.67
N ALA A 43 -0.34 2.24 -23.05
CA ALA A 43 -1.74 1.93 -23.35
C ALA A 43 -2.65 3.12 -23.04
N ARG A 44 -2.47 3.78 -21.89
CA ARG A 44 -3.22 4.97 -21.49
C ARG A 44 -2.98 6.15 -22.45
N ALA A 45 -1.74 6.39 -22.84
CA ALA A 45 -1.41 7.48 -23.77
C ALA A 45 -2.03 7.26 -25.17
N ARG A 46 -2.14 5.99 -25.60
CA ARG A 46 -2.84 5.65 -26.85
C ARG A 46 -4.34 5.88 -26.72
N SER A 47 -4.97 5.36 -25.67
CA SER A 47 -6.42 5.52 -25.48
C SER A 47 -6.83 6.99 -25.31
N GLU A 48 -6.03 7.80 -24.60
CA GLU A 48 -6.29 9.23 -24.47
C GLU A 48 -6.16 9.95 -25.81
N ARG A 49 -5.15 9.60 -26.62
CA ARG A 49 -5.01 10.16 -27.97
C ARG A 49 -6.20 9.78 -28.86
N ASP A 50 -6.67 8.54 -28.77
CA ASP A 50 -7.81 8.05 -29.54
C ASP A 50 -9.12 8.74 -29.12
N VAL A 51 -9.37 8.89 -27.82
CA VAL A 51 -10.54 9.62 -27.28
C VAL A 51 -10.48 11.09 -27.68
N ARG A 52 -9.33 11.75 -27.55
CA ARG A 52 -9.14 13.15 -27.98
C ARG A 52 -9.34 13.28 -29.50
N GLY A 53 -8.90 12.29 -30.28
CA GLY A 53 -9.15 12.21 -31.72
C GLY A 53 -10.65 12.11 -32.03
N PHE A 54 -11.36 11.20 -31.37
CA PHE A 54 -12.80 11.01 -31.51
C PHE A 54 -13.60 12.26 -31.13
N MET A 55 -13.23 12.94 -30.05
CA MET A 55 -13.88 14.21 -29.68
C MET A 55 -13.67 15.30 -30.73
N LYS A 56 -12.46 15.44 -31.29
CA LYS A 56 -12.18 16.44 -32.32
C LYS A 56 -12.94 16.15 -33.61
N THR A 57 -12.99 14.90 -34.05
CA THR A 57 -13.72 14.52 -35.27
C THR A 57 -15.24 14.57 -35.06
N GLY A 58 -15.73 14.15 -33.89
CA GLY A 58 -17.13 14.25 -33.49
C GLY A 58 -17.60 15.70 -33.45
N LEU A 59 -16.83 16.59 -32.81
CA LEU A 59 -17.12 18.02 -32.75
C LEU A 59 -17.14 18.65 -34.15
N ALA A 60 -16.18 18.28 -35.03
CA ALA A 60 -16.17 18.74 -36.41
C ALA A 60 -17.40 18.27 -37.20
N ALA A 61 -17.79 16.99 -37.05
CA ALA A 61 -18.99 16.44 -37.68
C ALA A 61 -20.27 17.11 -37.19
N GLU A 62 -20.37 17.39 -35.89
CA GLU A 62 -21.49 18.15 -35.31
C GLU A 62 -21.53 19.58 -35.83
N HIS A 63 -20.40 20.29 -35.88
CA HIS A 63 -20.35 21.65 -36.44
C HIS A 63 -20.79 21.70 -37.90
N HIS A 64 -20.36 20.74 -38.72
CA HIS A 64 -20.85 20.65 -40.10
C HIS A 64 -22.35 20.38 -40.18
N ARG A 65 -22.88 19.48 -39.32
CA ARG A 65 -24.31 19.17 -39.27
C ARG A 65 -25.15 20.36 -38.81
N VAL A 66 -24.70 21.07 -37.78
CA VAL A 66 -25.34 22.31 -37.28
C VAL A 66 -25.31 23.39 -38.34
N GLY A 67 -24.18 23.58 -39.03
CA GLY A 67 -24.06 24.52 -40.14
C GLY A 67 -25.01 24.20 -41.29
N HIS A 68 -25.17 22.92 -41.63
CA HIS A 68 -26.13 22.48 -42.64
C HIS A 68 -27.57 22.79 -42.23
N LEU A 69 -27.96 22.44 -41.01
CA LEU A 69 -29.31 22.70 -40.47
C LEU A 69 -29.63 24.20 -40.41
N LEU A 70 -28.66 25.02 -40.00
CA LEU A 70 -28.81 26.48 -40.01
C LEU A 70 -29.02 27.00 -41.42
N ASN A 71 -28.25 26.51 -42.39
CA ASN A 71 -28.40 26.93 -43.78
C ASN A 71 -29.74 26.47 -44.37
N GLU A 72 -30.20 25.25 -44.07
CA GLU A 72 -31.53 24.79 -44.43
C GLU A 72 -32.62 25.67 -43.81
N PHE A 73 -32.51 26.01 -42.52
CA PHE A 73 -33.44 26.87 -41.83
C PHE A 73 -33.49 28.28 -42.45
N LEU A 74 -32.33 28.88 -42.73
CA LEU A 74 -32.25 30.18 -43.38
C LEU A 74 -32.82 30.15 -44.80
N ASN A 75 -32.56 29.08 -45.56
CA ASN A 75 -33.14 28.91 -46.89
C ASN A 75 -34.66 28.73 -46.85
N LEU A 76 -35.20 28.05 -45.84
CA LEU A 76 -36.64 27.97 -45.60
C LEU A 76 -37.21 29.33 -45.21
N ALA A 77 -36.52 30.08 -44.34
CA ALA A 77 -36.91 31.43 -43.94
C ALA A 77 -36.94 32.42 -45.11
N LEU A 78 -36.00 32.32 -46.06
CA LEU A 78 -35.98 33.15 -47.27
C LEU A 78 -37.14 32.83 -48.23
N LYS A 79 -37.60 31.58 -48.25
CA LYS A 79 -38.74 31.16 -49.09
C LYS A 79 -40.10 31.56 -48.50
N LEU A 80 -40.15 31.97 -47.24
CA LEU A 80 -41.36 32.44 -46.59
C LEU A 80 -41.62 33.91 -46.94
N ASP A 81 -42.82 34.20 -47.44
CA ASP A 81 -43.27 35.57 -47.70
C ASP A 81 -43.74 36.24 -46.39
N TRP A 82 -42.80 36.90 -45.71
CA TRP A 82 -43.03 37.55 -44.42
C TRP A 82 -43.98 38.76 -44.47
N GLN A 83 -44.45 39.19 -45.65
CA GLN A 83 -45.40 40.30 -45.77
C GLN A 83 -46.84 39.85 -45.50
N ARG A 84 -47.16 38.55 -45.60
CA ARG A 84 -48.52 38.04 -45.39
C ARG A 84 -48.85 37.88 -43.90
N GLN A 85 -49.86 38.62 -43.43
CA GLN A 85 -50.32 38.60 -42.03
C GLN A 85 -50.81 37.23 -41.54
N MET A 86 -51.29 36.38 -42.46
CA MET A 86 -51.69 34.98 -42.22
C MET A 86 -50.53 34.11 -41.71
N ILE A 87 -49.31 34.32 -42.23
CA ILE A 87 -48.13 33.52 -41.86
C ILE A 87 -47.58 33.98 -40.50
N ARG A 88 -47.65 35.28 -40.20
CA ARG A 88 -47.17 35.86 -38.93
C ARG A 88 -48.00 35.46 -37.70
N LYS A 89 -49.27 35.09 -37.89
CA LYS A 89 -50.20 34.71 -36.81
C LYS A 89 -50.48 33.22 -36.75
N GLN A 90 -49.79 32.41 -37.56
CA GLN A 90 -49.97 30.98 -37.56
C GLN A 90 -49.39 30.39 -36.27
N GLU A 91 -50.17 29.54 -35.58
CA GLU A 91 -49.71 28.87 -34.37
C GLU A 91 -48.61 27.88 -34.75
N VAL A 92 -47.39 28.14 -34.28
CA VAL A 92 -46.24 27.26 -34.50
C VAL A 92 -46.10 26.35 -33.28
N PRO A 93 -45.93 25.02 -33.46
CA PRO A 93 -45.70 24.07 -32.37
C PRO A 93 -44.25 24.12 -31.86
N LEU A 94 -43.66 25.32 -31.82
CA LEU A 94 -42.41 25.57 -31.13
C LEU A 94 -42.80 26.24 -29.81
N PRO A 95 -42.35 25.73 -28.65
CA PRO A 95 -42.49 26.51 -27.41
C PRO A 95 -41.86 27.88 -27.67
N ALA A 96 -42.44 28.95 -27.12
CA ALA A 96 -41.98 30.30 -27.37
C ALA A 96 -40.50 30.45 -26.97
N VAL A 97 -39.58 30.19 -27.90
CA VAL A 97 -38.17 30.48 -27.75
C VAL A 97 -38.05 31.97 -27.99
N GLY A 98 -38.33 32.74 -26.93
CA GLY A 98 -38.10 34.17 -26.94
C GLY A 98 -36.63 34.42 -27.27
N VAL A 99 -36.37 35.12 -28.38
CA VAL A 99 -35.06 35.70 -28.63
C VAL A 99 -34.87 36.79 -27.59
N ALA A 100 -34.25 36.45 -26.46
CA ALA A 100 -33.96 37.40 -25.40
C ALA A 100 -32.87 38.36 -25.88
N VAL A 101 -33.28 39.51 -26.41
CA VAL A 101 -32.37 40.63 -26.69
C VAL A 101 -32.88 41.88 -26.00
N THR A 102 -32.62 41.94 -24.69
CA THR A 102 -32.24 43.13 -23.94
C THR A 102 -31.71 42.64 -22.58
N GLY A 103 -30.41 42.37 -22.54
CA GLY A 103 -29.74 41.72 -21.41
C GLY A 103 -28.77 40.63 -21.82
N VAL A 104 -28.28 40.64 -23.07
CA VAL A 104 -27.30 39.66 -23.55
C VAL A 104 -26.05 39.78 -22.66
N PRO A 105 -25.75 38.77 -21.84
CA PRO A 105 -24.46 38.70 -21.18
C PRO A 105 -23.42 38.66 -22.31
N ALA A 106 -22.34 39.46 -22.25
CA ALA A 106 -21.28 39.46 -23.26
C ALA A 106 -20.93 38.03 -23.69
N ILE A 107 -20.57 37.81 -24.96
CA ILE A 107 -20.33 36.47 -25.55
C ILE A 107 -19.38 35.58 -24.71
N GLU A 108 -18.58 36.22 -23.87
CA GLU A 108 -17.73 35.66 -22.80
C GLU A 108 -18.48 34.85 -21.73
N ARG A 109 -19.79 35.03 -21.54
CA ARG A 109 -20.64 34.30 -20.59
C ARG A 109 -21.37 33.12 -21.25
N LEU A 110 -21.33 33.04 -22.58
CA LEU A 110 -21.64 31.82 -23.35
C LEU A 110 -20.39 30.97 -23.61
N ARG A 111 -19.19 31.49 -23.33
CA ARG A 111 -18.04 30.60 -23.13
C ARG A 111 -18.36 29.73 -21.92
N PHE A 112 -18.06 28.45 -22.05
CA PHE A 112 -18.03 27.57 -20.89
C PHE A 112 -17.21 28.28 -19.82
N LYS A 113 -17.71 28.32 -18.57
CA LYS A 113 -16.80 28.52 -17.45
C LYS A 113 -15.81 27.38 -17.56
N GLU A 114 -14.62 27.66 -18.11
CA GLU A 114 -13.45 26.88 -17.75
C GLU A 114 -13.46 26.93 -16.23
N VAL A 115 -13.50 25.75 -15.61
CA VAL A 115 -13.20 25.63 -14.20
C VAL A 115 -11.92 26.41 -14.03
N ASP A 116 -11.97 27.49 -13.27
CA ASP A 116 -10.77 28.21 -12.87
C ASP A 116 -9.84 27.10 -12.41
N ASP A 117 -8.70 26.93 -13.07
CA ASP A 117 -7.63 26.04 -12.61
C ASP A 117 -7.20 26.67 -11.27
N GLU A 118 -7.98 26.44 -10.20
CA GLU A 118 -7.49 26.40 -8.84
C GLU A 118 -6.39 25.37 -8.92
N ALA A 119 -5.19 25.89 -9.21
CA ALA A 119 -4.01 25.19 -9.66
C ALA A 119 -4.07 23.79 -9.10
N GLU A 120 -4.36 22.82 -9.97
CA GLU A 120 -4.62 21.43 -9.63
C GLU A 120 -3.90 21.14 -8.32
N GLN A 121 -4.60 21.13 -7.19
CA GLN A 121 -4.07 20.57 -5.95
C GLN A 121 -4.06 19.06 -6.19
N THR A 122 -3.29 18.65 -7.19
CA THR A 122 -2.75 17.33 -7.35
C THR A 122 -2.08 17.08 -6.02
N LEU A 123 -2.63 16.13 -5.26
CA LEU A 123 -1.87 15.56 -4.16
C LEU A 123 -0.47 15.31 -4.71
N ASP A 124 0.54 15.87 -4.05
CA ASP A 124 1.92 15.55 -4.36
C ASP A 124 2.16 14.12 -3.92
N LEU A 125 1.78 13.19 -4.81
CA LEU A 125 2.05 11.76 -4.72
C LEU A 125 3.43 11.46 -5.30
N SER A 126 4.28 12.48 -5.48
CA SER A 126 5.67 12.21 -5.77
C SER A 126 6.21 11.34 -4.63
N ASN A 127 6.84 10.23 -5.01
CA ASN A 127 7.52 9.38 -4.05
C ASN A 127 8.61 10.23 -3.39
N HIS A 128 8.34 10.80 -2.23
CA HIS A 128 9.38 11.35 -1.37
C HIS A 128 10.25 10.17 -0.95
N ALA A 129 11.34 10.00 -1.70
CA ALA A 129 12.30 8.99 -1.44
C ALA A 129 13.09 9.42 -0.21
N THR A 130 12.58 9.13 1.00
CA THR A 130 13.39 9.21 2.22
C THR A 130 14.66 8.38 1.98
N ASP A 131 15.81 9.00 2.19
CA ASP A 131 17.10 8.34 2.01
C ASP A 131 17.26 7.25 3.08
N LEU A 132 17.81 6.08 2.72
CA LEU A 132 17.94 4.97 3.67
C LEU A 132 18.97 5.26 4.77
N THR A 133 19.83 6.25 4.56
CA THR A 133 20.71 6.82 5.59
C THR A 133 19.94 7.52 6.71
N GLN A 134 18.66 7.84 6.48
CA GLN A 134 17.75 8.47 7.44
C GLN A 134 16.75 7.47 8.05
N ILE A 135 16.81 6.18 7.67
CA ILE A 135 16.07 5.14 8.39
C ILE A 135 16.78 4.98 9.73
N GLY A 136 16.09 5.40 10.79
CA GLY A 136 16.61 5.32 12.15
C GLY A 136 16.92 3.88 12.57
N ASP A 137 17.89 3.74 13.47
CA ASP A 137 18.34 2.45 14.00
C ASP A 137 17.17 1.65 14.60
N ASP A 138 16.19 2.33 15.20
CA ASP A 138 14.93 1.76 15.70
C ASP A 138 14.19 0.86 14.69
N PHE A 139 14.23 1.20 13.40
CA PHE A 139 13.59 0.39 12.36
C PHE A 139 14.35 -0.92 12.12
N TRP A 140 15.69 -0.86 12.11
CA TRP A 140 16.52 -2.04 11.92
C TRP A 140 16.50 -2.96 13.15
N ASP A 141 16.40 -2.38 14.34
CA ASP A 141 16.19 -3.11 15.59
C ASP A 141 14.83 -3.83 15.58
N ALA A 142 13.76 -3.16 15.14
CA ALA A 142 12.45 -3.80 14.97
C ALA A 142 12.42 -4.84 13.84
N PHE A 143 13.25 -4.67 12.79
CA PHE A 143 13.37 -5.64 11.70
C PHE A 143 14.14 -6.90 12.12
N ASN A 144 15.11 -6.76 13.03
CA ASN A 144 15.82 -7.87 13.66
C ASN A 144 14.94 -8.52 14.73
N GLY A 145 13.79 -9.09 14.35
CA GLY A 145 12.93 -9.84 15.27
C GLY A 145 13.53 -11.19 15.68
N LEU A 146 13.00 -11.77 16.76
CA LEU A 146 13.41 -13.08 17.25
C LEU A 146 13.09 -14.19 16.22
N ASP A 147 14.11 -14.95 15.81
CA ASP A 147 13.94 -16.17 15.03
C ASP A 147 13.46 -17.31 15.95
N ARG A 148 12.14 -17.52 15.97
CA ARG A 148 11.47 -18.47 16.87
C ARG A 148 11.89 -19.92 16.59
N GLU A 149 12.00 -20.31 15.33
CA GLU A 149 12.38 -21.67 14.95
C GLU A 149 13.80 -21.98 15.42
N ALA A 150 14.74 -21.06 15.19
CA ALA A 150 16.12 -21.22 15.63
C ALA A 150 16.20 -21.32 17.16
N LEU A 151 15.43 -20.51 17.89
CA LEU A 151 15.37 -20.54 19.35
C LEU A 151 14.82 -21.87 19.89
N ILE A 152 13.72 -22.37 19.30
CA ILE A 152 13.12 -23.66 19.69
C ILE A 152 14.10 -24.81 19.45
N GLN A 153 14.79 -24.83 18.31
CA GLN A 153 15.79 -25.85 18.02
C GLN A 153 16.96 -25.82 19.01
N GLN A 154 17.48 -24.62 19.33
CA GLN A 154 18.57 -24.47 20.29
C GLN A 154 18.17 -24.90 21.71
N THR A 155 16.95 -24.55 22.13
CA THR A 155 16.43 -24.92 23.46
C THR A 155 16.19 -26.41 23.58
N LEU A 156 15.62 -27.07 22.57
CA LEU A 156 15.49 -28.53 22.53
C LEU A 156 16.85 -29.24 22.62
N GLN A 157 17.85 -28.77 21.88
CA GLN A 157 19.21 -29.33 21.93
C GLN A 157 19.84 -29.19 23.32
N LEU A 158 19.62 -28.05 23.98
CA LEU A 158 20.12 -27.80 25.32
C LEU A 158 19.42 -28.67 26.38
N LEU A 159 18.10 -28.79 26.31
CA LEU A 159 17.32 -29.64 27.20
C LEU A 159 17.67 -31.13 27.01
N ALA A 160 17.90 -31.58 25.78
CA ALA A 160 18.36 -32.94 25.49
C ALA A 160 19.75 -33.23 26.09
N LYS A 161 20.60 -32.21 26.22
CA LYS A 161 21.94 -32.33 26.81
C LYS A 161 21.91 -32.36 28.34
N GLU A 162 21.06 -31.54 28.96
CA GLU A 162 20.93 -31.45 30.43
C GLU A 162 20.13 -32.62 31.01
N ASN A 163 19.21 -33.22 30.23
CA ASN A 163 18.40 -34.39 30.59
C ASN A 163 17.68 -34.28 31.96
N ARG A 164 17.33 -33.04 32.34
CA ARG A 164 16.61 -32.66 33.55
C ARG A 164 15.66 -31.50 33.22
N PRO A 165 14.57 -31.31 33.99
CA PRO A 165 13.74 -30.13 33.84
C PRO A 165 14.55 -28.87 34.19
N VAL A 166 14.57 -27.89 33.28
CA VAL A 166 15.31 -26.63 33.47
C VAL A 166 14.32 -25.48 33.65
N GLY A 167 14.57 -24.63 34.65
CA GLY A 167 13.78 -23.43 34.92
C GLY A 167 14.01 -22.32 33.89
N LEU A 168 13.08 -21.35 33.79
CA LEU A 168 13.21 -20.24 32.83
C LEU A 168 14.40 -19.33 33.17
N ALA A 169 14.69 -19.13 34.46
CA ALA A 169 15.85 -18.34 34.88
C ALA A 169 17.17 -19.06 34.57
N GLU A 170 17.21 -20.39 34.71
CA GLU A 170 18.39 -21.20 34.39
C GLU A 170 18.60 -21.28 32.86
N LEU A 171 17.53 -21.36 32.08
CA LEU A 171 17.58 -21.25 30.62
C LEU A 171 18.12 -19.89 30.15
N ALA A 172 17.70 -18.79 30.76
CA ALA A 172 18.23 -17.46 30.44
C ALA A 172 19.72 -17.32 30.73
N ALA A 173 20.23 -18.03 31.74
CA ALA A 173 21.66 -18.04 32.07
C ALA A 173 22.47 -18.89 31.08
N LEU A 174 21.91 -20.01 30.61
CA LEU A 174 22.57 -20.93 29.67
C LEU A 174 22.48 -20.47 28.21
N LEU A 175 21.39 -19.81 27.85
CA LEU A 175 21.13 -19.25 26.54
C LEU A 175 20.71 -17.78 26.70
N PRO A 176 21.69 -16.85 26.71
CA PRO A 176 21.41 -15.43 26.88
C PRO A 176 20.43 -14.97 25.79
N PRO A 177 19.22 -14.52 26.15
CA PRO A 177 18.25 -14.07 25.17
C PRO A 177 18.77 -12.82 24.45
N ALA A 178 18.67 -12.81 23.12
CA ALA A 178 18.92 -11.60 22.33
C ALA A 178 17.70 -10.66 22.38
N HIS A 179 16.51 -11.23 22.55
CA HIS A 179 15.23 -10.54 22.64
C HIS A 179 14.53 -10.95 23.93
N ASP A 180 14.85 -10.29 25.03
CA ASP A 180 14.49 -10.71 26.40
C ASP A 180 13.02 -11.13 26.55
N LEU A 181 12.07 -10.21 26.36
CA LEU A 181 10.64 -10.47 26.57
C LEU A 181 10.05 -11.47 25.57
N GLU A 182 10.44 -11.37 24.30
CA GLU A 182 9.94 -12.27 23.25
C GLU A 182 10.42 -13.70 23.49
N THR A 183 11.67 -13.88 23.92
CA THR A 183 12.26 -15.18 24.24
C THR A 183 11.51 -15.85 25.40
N PHE A 184 11.24 -15.11 26.48
CA PHE A 184 10.46 -15.62 27.60
C PHE A 184 9.04 -15.99 27.21
N ALA A 185 8.39 -15.19 26.35
CA ALA A 185 7.05 -15.50 25.85
C ALA A 185 7.03 -16.81 25.04
N VAL A 186 8.06 -17.06 24.22
CA VAL A 186 8.21 -18.31 23.48
C VAL A 186 8.38 -19.49 24.44
N TRP A 187 9.26 -19.40 25.44
CA TRP A 187 9.46 -20.50 26.40
C TRP A 187 8.22 -20.81 27.25
N ILE A 188 7.47 -19.79 27.67
CA ILE A 188 6.19 -19.98 28.36
C ILE A 188 5.17 -20.61 27.42
N GLY A 189 5.15 -20.19 26.15
CA GLY A 189 4.33 -20.83 25.10
C GLY A 189 4.66 -22.31 24.97
N MET A 190 5.95 -22.65 24.87
CA MET A 190 6.44 -24.02 24.80
C MET A 190 5.99 -24.86 26.00
N ALA A 191 6.10 -24.32 27.22
CA ALA A 191 5.67 -25.00 28.43
C ALA A 191 4.16 -25.30 28.38
N ARG A 192 3.34 -24.31 28.01
CA ARG A 192 1.88 -24.47 27.95
C ARG A 192 1.44 -25.46 26.88
N GLU A 193 2.11 -25.46 25.73
CA GLU A 193 1.79 -26.34 24.62
C GLU A 193 2.20 -27.79 24.91
N ALA A 194 3.28 -27.99 25.67
CA ALA A 194 3.67 -29.30 26.21
C ALA A 194 2.86 -29.78 27.41
N GLY A 195 1.84 -29.03 27.84
CA GLY A 195 1.05 -29.37 29.01
C GLY A 195 1.85 -29.33 30.32
N ILE A 196 3.00 -28.64 30.33
CA ILE A 196 3.81 -28.42 31.53
C ILE A 196 3.12 -27.36 32.37
N GLU A 197 2.98 -27.62 33.67
CA GLU A 197 2.30 -26.71 34.59
C GLU A 197 3.11 -25.41 34.76
N VAL A 198 2.46 -24.27 34.52
CA VAL A 198 3.01 -22.95 34.73
C VAL A 198 2.53 -22.42 36.07
N ILE A 199 3.40 -22.38 37.07
CA ILE A 199 3.06 -22.02 38.44
C ILE A 199 3.22 -20.51 38.62
N ASP A 200 2.10 -19.78 38.61
CA ASP A 200 2.07 -18.32 38.79
C ASP A 200 2.32 -17.85 40.22
N SER A 201 2.14 -18.74 41.20
CA SER A 201 2.32 -18.43 42.64
C SER A 201 3.79 -18.41 43.05
N GLN A 202 4.67 -19.07 42.29
CA GLN A 202 6.10 -19.07 42.49
C GLN A 202 6.77 -18.25 41.39
N ARG A 203 7.77 -17.45 41.77
CA ARG A 203 8.43 -16.51 40.89
C ARG A 203 9.93 -16.81 40.85
N GLU A 204 10.44 -16.94 39.63
CA GLU A 204 11.87 -17.00 39.34
C GLU A 204 12.37 -15.63 38.87
N PHE A 205 13.61 -15.31 39.21
CA PHE A 205 14.25 -14.06 38.79
C PHE A 205 15.34 -14.36 37.78
N ALA A 206 15.25 -13.73 36.62
CA ALA A 206 16.31 -13.71 35.62
C ALA A 206 16.93 -12.32 35.59
N GLU A 207 18.25 -12.23 35.80
CA GLU A 207 19.01 -10.98 35.64
C GLU A 207 19.75 -11.01 34.30
N LEU A 208 19.43 -10.05 33.44
CA LEU A 208 20.01 -9.87 32.12
C LEU A 208 20.74 -8.54 32.06
N SER A 209 21.81 -8.48 31.27
CA SER A 209 22.55 -7.24 31.02
C SER A 209 22.46 -6.91 29.55
N ASP A 210 22.04 -5.68 29.22
CA ASP A 210 22.02 -5.23 27.83
C ASP A 210 23.44 -4.86 27.33
N GLY A 211 23.55 -4.58 26.03
CA GLY A 211 24.79 -4.14 25.41
C GLY A 211 25.31 -2.78 25.91
N GLU A 212 24.48 -1.99 26.59
CA GLU A 212 24.86 -0.73 27.24
C GLU A 212 25.27 -0.92 28.72
N GLY A 213 25.27 -2.16 29.23
CA GLY A 213 25.64 -2.50 30.60
C GLY A 213 24.54 -2.22 31.64
N ARG A 214 23.30 -1.94 31.21
CA ARG A 214 22.16 -1.84 32.14
C ARG A 214 21.69 -3.23 32.51
N ARG A 215 21.38 -3.40 33.80
CA ARG A 215 20.90 -4.66 34.36
C ARG A 215 19.39 -4.64 34.49
N TRP A 216 18.75 -5.60 33.84
CA TRP A 216 17.32 -5.82 33.84
C TRP A 216 17.01 -7.05 34.68
N ARG A 217 16.01 -6.95 35.55
CA ARG A 217 15.54 -8.09 36.36
C ARG A 217 14.11 -8.44 35.95
N PHE A 218 13.95 -9.60 35.36
CA PHE A 218 12.66 -10.14 34.94
C PHE A 218 12.07 -11.02 36.04
N ASN A 219 10.74 -10.94 36.18
CA ASN A 219 9.98 -11.72 37.13
C ASN A 219 9.15 -12.75 36.34
N LEU A 220 9.56 -14.01 36.39
CA LEU A 220 9.04 -15.08 35.55
C LEU A 220 8.25 -16.09 36.40
N PRO A 221 7.19 -16.71 35.86
CA PRO A 221 6.56 -17.85 36.53
C PRO A 221 7.53 -19.04 36.59
N THR A 222 7.37 -19.89 37.59
CA THR A 222 8.15 -21.13 37.71
C THR A 222 7.60 -22.18 36.76
N THR A 223 8.46 -22.69 35.87
CA THR A 223 8.13 -23.77 34.92
C THR A 223 9.35 -24.67 34.73
N GLY A 224 9.17 -26.00 34.72
CA GLY A 224 10.24 -26.95 34.40
C GLY A 224 10.14 -27.45 32.97
N LEU A 225 10.89 -26.87 32.04
CA LEU A 225 10.90 -27.34 30.65
C LEU A 225 11.68 -28.66 30.56
N GLU A 226 11.01 -29.72 30.13
CA GLU A 226 11.58 -31.07 29.99
C GLU A 226 11.64 -31.47 28.51
N SER A 227 12.79 -32.02 28.08
CA SER A 227 13.02 -32.40 26.68
C SER A 227 12.01 -33.43 26.18
N GLN A 228 11.64 -34.41 27.01
CA GLN A 228 10.75 -35.51 26.64
C GLN A 228 9.33 -35.02 26.29
N ALA A 229 8.83 -34.00 26.99
CA ALA A 229 7.49 -33.45 26.79
C ALA A 229 7.41 -32.52 25.55
N LEU A 230 8.54 -31.94 25.14
CA LEU A 230 8.61 -30.97 24.04
C LEU A 230 8.92 -31.60 22.67
N MET A 231 9.47 -32.82 22.65
CA MET A 231 9.84 -33.51 21.40
C MET A 231 8.64 -34.01 20.57
N ASP A 232 7.51 -34.28 21.20
CA ASP A 232 6.32 -34.86 20.53
C ASP A 232 5.38 -33.79 19.94
N ILE A 233 5.76 -32.52 19.98
CA ILE A 233 4.94 -31.38 19.56
C ILE A 233 5.45 -30.86 18.22
N ASP A 234 4.52 -30.68 17.28
CA ASP A 234 4.81 -30.09 15.98
C ASP A 234 4.77 -28.56 16.12
N TRP A 235 5.94 -27.93 16.00
CA TRP A 235 6.11 -26.48 16.15
C TRP A 235 6.10 -25.82 14.76
N GLU A 236 4.93 -25.79 14.08
CA GLU A 236 4.63 -25.00 12.88
C GLU A 236 3.93 -23.67 13.21
#